data_AF-A0A8H3SYD3-F1
#
_entry.id   AF-A0A8H3SYD3-F1
#
_cell.length_a   1.000
_cell.length_b   1.000
_cell.length_c   1.000
_cell.angle_alpha   90.00
_cell.angle_beta   90.00
_cell.angle_gamma   90.00
#
_symmetry.space_group_name_H-M   'P 1'
#
loop_
_entity.id
_entity.type
_entity.pdbx_description
1 polymer ?
#
loop_
_entity_poly.entity_id
_entity_poly.type
_entity_poly.pdbx_seq_one_letter_code
_entity_poly.pdbx_strand_id
1 'polypeptide(L)'
;MRDKKSHEERRRVWSAAFGDKAVRGYEERLRRYLNDLVDYFSSQAAVGKPVNITKWFELYSYDFMGDLTFGESFGMLEAQEDHWAIHLLKQAMIPLGLYLPTWFFRIVTSIPGLSRAWQRLFDFCGERMMERIKAPAEIPDIASVLVVPIKGQQPSREQWELL
;
A
#
# COMPACT_ATOMS: atom_id res chain seq x y z
N MET A 1 -3.32 12.06 -14.21
CA MET A 1 -2.41 12.68 -15.21
C MET A 1 -3.22 13.00 -16.45
N ARG A 2 -3.03 14.18 -17.07
CA ARG A 2 -3.75 14.58 -18.30
C ARG A 2 -2.88 14.45 -19.56
N ASP A 3 -1.57 14.39 -19.40
CA ASP A 3 -0.63 14.14 -20.49
C ASP A 3 -0.47 12.64 -20.74
N LYS A 4 -0.61 12.24 -22.01
CA LYS A 4 -0.52 10.85 -22.45
C LYS A 4 0.92 10.34 -22.34
N LYS A 5 1.92 11.16 -22.69
CA LYS A 5 3.32 10.77 -22.68
C LYS A 5 3.79 10.45 -21.26
N SER A 6 3.51 11.34 -20.31
CA SER A 6 3.78 11.13 -18.89
C SER A 6 3.12 9.86 -18.34
N HIS A 7 1.88 9.59 -18.74
CA HIS A 7 1.17 8.38 -18.34
C HIS A 7 1.83 7.10 -18.91
N GLU A 8 2.25 7.12 -20.18
CA GLU A 8 2.94 6.00 -20.81
C GLU A 8 4.30 5.72 -20.14
N GLU A 9 5.07 6.76 -19.83
CA GLU A 9 6.35 6.65 -19.13
C GLU A 9 6.19 6.02 -17.75
N ARG A 10 5.26 6.53 -16.92
CA ARG A 10 4.97 5.95 -15.61
C ARG A 10 4.46 4.52 -15.72
N ARG A 11 3.52 4.25 -16.64
CA ARG A 11 3.01 2.89 -16.87
C ARG A 11 4.13 1.91 -17.25
N ARG A 12 5.11 2.34 -18.06
CA ARG A 12 6.24 1.50 -18.46
C ARG A 12 7.06 1.04 -17.26
N VAL A 13 7.34 1.95 -16.32
CA VAL A 13 8.10 1.64 -15.09
C VAL A 13 7.30 0.68 -14.21
N TRP A 14 6.04 0.99 -13.94
CA TRP A 14 5.17 0.17 -13.07
C TRP A 14 4.82 -1.21 -13.64
N SER A 15 4.73 -1.35 -14.97
CA SER A 15 4.38 -2.62 -15.60
C SER A 15 5.41 -3.73 -15.32
N ALA A 16 6.67 -3.38 -15.07
CA ALA A 16 7.69 -4.35 -14.71
C ALA A 16 7.44 -4.96 -13.31
N ALA A 17 6.88 -4.20 -12.36
CA ALA A 17 6.53 -4.69 -11.03
C ALA A 17 5.32 -5.63 -11.03
N PHE A 18 4.51 -5.62 -12.09
CA PHE A 18 3.32 -6.46 -12.25
C PHE A 18 3.44 -7.48 -13.39
N GLY A 19 4.64 -7.72 -13.90
CA GLY A 19 4.88 -8.79 -14.88
C GLY A 19 4.78 -10.19 -14.26
N ASP A 20 4.47 -11.21 -15.06
CA ASP A 20 4.26 -12.60 -14.61
C ASP A 20 5.41 -13.12 -13.71
N LYS A 21 6.67 -12.86 -14.09
CA LYS A 21 7.83 -13.24 -13.29
C LYS A 21 7.85 -12.56 -11.92
N ALA A 22 7.52 -11.27 -11.86
CA ALA A 22 7.52 -10.50 -10.61
C ALA A 22 6.39 -10.99 -9.68
N VAL A 23 5.19 -11.15 -10.25
CA VAL A 23 4.00 -11.63 -9.51
C VAL A 23 4.23 -13.01 -8.91
N ARG A 24 4.83 -13.95 -9.66
CA ARG A 24 5.22 -15.26 -9.13
C ARG A 24 6.25 -15.16 -8.01
N GLY A 25 7.18 -14.21 -8.09
CA GLY A 25 8.16 -13.96 -7.05
C GLY A 25 7.55 -13.48 -5.72
N TYR A 26 6.38 -12.83 -5.76
CA TYR A 26 5.71 -12.35 -4.55
C TYR A 26 4.99 -13.45 -3.76
N GLU A 27 4.85 -14.64 -4.33
CA GLU A 27 4.19 -15.77 -3.67
C GLU A 27 4.87 -16.14 -2.34
N GLU A 28 6.20 -16.01 -2.27
CA GLU A 28 6.96 -16.27 -1.04
C GLU A 28 6.55 -15.33 0.10
N ARG A 29 6.37 -14.03 -0.19
CA ARG A 29 5.88 -13.04 0.78
C ARG A 29 4.44 -13.32 1.18
N LEU A 30 3.60 -13.61 0.19
CA LEU A 30 2.18 -13.90 0.35
C LEU A 30 1.92 -15.07 1.31
N ARG A 31 2.72 -16.14 1.19
CA ARG A 31 2.57 -17.39 1.95
C ARG A 31 2.59 -17.17 3.46
N ARG A 32 3.41 -16.25 3.96
CA ARG A 32 3.45 -15.91 5.39
C ARG A 32 2.08 -15.41 5.88
N TYR A 33 1.55 -14.36 5.25
CA TYR A 33 0.26 -13.77 5.64
C TYR A 33 -0.92 -14.73 5.44
N LEU A 34 -0.84 -15.60 4.43
CA LEU A 34 -1.84 -16.65 4.21
C LEU A 34 -1.84 -17.67 5.34
N ASN A 35 -0.65 -18.10 5.79
CA ASN A 35 -0.55 -19.03 6.91
C ASN A 35 -1.12 -18.39 8.19
N ASP A 36 -0.76 -17.15 8.50
CA ASP A 36 -1.28 -16.43 9.67
C ASP A 36 -2.83 -16.34 9.65
N LEU A 37 -3.40 -16.08 8.48
CA LEU A 37 -4.85 -16.02 8.28
C LEU A 37 -5.52 -17.39 8.47
N VAL A 38 -4.94 -18.44 7.89
CA VAL A 38 -5.45 -19.82 7.99
C VAL A 38 -5.35 -20.34 9.42
N ASP A 39 -4.25 -20.06 10.11
CA ASP A 39 -4.05 -20.44 11.51
C ASP A 39 -5.07 -19.75 12.41
N TYR A 40 -5.32 -18.46 12.17
CA TYR A 40 -6.39 -17.75 12.88
C TYR A 40 -7.76 -18.40 12.63
N PHE A 41 -8.14 -18.66 11.37
CA PHE A 41 -9.43 -19.30 11.07
C PHE A 41 -9.55 -20.70 11.68
N SER A 42 -8.48 -21.49 11.63
CA SER A 42 -8.41 -22.81 12.25
C SER A 42 -8.63 -22.71 13.77
N SER A 43 -8.02 -21.72 14.42
CA SER A 43 -8.19 -21.49 15.86
C SER A 43 -9.63 -21.14 16.24
N GLN A 44 -10.31 -20.31 15.43
CA GLN A 44 -11.70 -19.90 15.69
C GLN A 44 -12.68 -21.05 15.42
N ALA A 45 -12.43 -21.84 14.38
CA ALA A 45 -13.21 -23.02 14.06
C ALA A 45 -13.14 -24.07 15.20
N ALA A 46 -11.96 -24.28 15.78
CA ALA A 46 -11.76 -25.21 16.89
C ALA A 46 -12.59 -24.85 18.14
N VAL A 47 -12.85 -23.56 18.37
CA VAL A 47 -13.68 -23.07 19.49
C VAL A 47 -15.12 -22.76 19.08
N GLY A 48 -15.51 -23.06 17.83
CA GLY A 48 -16.85 -22.83 17.30
C GLY A 48 -17.28 -21.36 17.23
N LYS A 49 -16.32 -20.42 17.13
CA LYS A 49 -16.63 -18.98 17.09
C LYS A 49 -16.84 -18.49 15.65
N PRO A 50 -17.88 -17.68 15.40
CA PRO A 50 -18.07 -17.05 14.11
C PRO A 50 -16.97 -16.01 13.84
N VAL A 51 -16.59 -15.86 12.57
CA VAL A 51 -15.54 -14.93 12.13
C VAL A 51 -16.12 -13.91 11.16
N ASN A 52 -15.79 -12.63 11.38
CA ASN A 52 -16.05 -11.58 10.41
C ASN A 52 -15.01 -11.65 9.29
N ILE A 53 -15.36 -12.35 8.20
CA ILE A 53 -14.47 -12.55 7.05
C ILE A 53 -14.05 -11.22 6.42
N THR A 54 -14.95 -10.24 6.31
CA THR A 54 -14.62 -8.92 5.75
C THR A 54 -13.49 -8.25 6.52
N LYS A 55 -13.58 -8.22 7.86
CA LYS A 55 -12.52 -7.65 8.71
C LYS A 55 -11.19 -8.35 8.46
N TRP A 56 -11.16 -9.67 8.48
CA TRP A 56 -9.92 -10.44 8.36
C TRP A 56 -9.27 -10.34 6.99
N PHE A 57 -10.06 -10.31 5.92
CA PHE A 57 -9.55 -10.06 4.57
C PHE A 57 -9.02 -8.63 4.41
N GLU A 58 -9.62 -7.63 5.07
CA GLU A 58 -9.08 -6.27 5.11
C GLU A 58 -7.72 -6.24 5.80
N LEU A 59 -7.60 -6.76 7.03
CA LEU A 59 -6.34 -6.82 7.78
C LEU A 59 -5.24 -7.51 6.95
N TYR A 60 -5.56 -8.69 6.41
CA TYR A 60 -4.66 -9.46 5.55
C TYR A 60 -4.23 -8.67 4.31
N SER A 61 -5.17 -8.07 3.59
CA SER A 61 -4.86 -7.40 2.33
C SER A 61 -3.98 -6.18 2.56
N TYR A 62 -4.24 -5.40 3.62
CA TYR A 62 -3.41 -4.23 3.92
C TYR A 62 -2.01 -4.62 4.40
N ASP A 63 -1.87 -5.62 5.25
CA ASP A 63 -0.55 -6.11 5.69
C ASP A 63 0.28 -6.65 4.52
N PHE A 64 -0.34 -7.50 3.69
CA PHE A 64 0.33 -8.02 2.51
C PHE A 64 0.70 -6.89 1.53
N MET A 65 -0.18 -5.92 1.29
CA MET A 65 0.13 -4.77 0.43
C MET A 65 1.23 -3.89 1.00
N GLY A 66 1.27 -3.69 2.32
CA GLY A 66 2.34 -2.97 3.00
C GLY A 66 3.69 -3.63 2.74
N ASP A 67 3.77 -4.94 2.96
CA ASP A 67 4.99 -5.69 2.72
C ASP A 67 5.36 -5.77 1.24
N LEU A 68 4.38 -5.96 0.37
CA LEU A 68 4.60 -5.98 -1.07
C LEU A 68 5.03 -4.62 -1.63
N THR A 69 4.68 -3.51 -0.98
CA THR A 69 5.00 -2.16 -1.47
C THR A 69 6.25 -1.59 -0.83
N PHE A 70 6.38 -1.73 0.49
CA PHE A 70 7.41 -1.10 1.30
C PHE A 70 8.40 -2.10 1.92
N GLY A 71 8.21 -3.41 1.70
CA GLY A 71 9.02 -4.45 2.33
C GLY A 71 8.75 -4.66 3.81
N GLU A 72 7.70 -4.03 4.36
CA GLU A 72 7.30 -4.13 5.76
C GLU A 72 5.78 -4.14 5.91
N SER A 73 5.26 -5.04 6.76
CA SER A 73 3.84 -5.12 7.12
C SER A 73 3.41 -3.98 8.05
N PHE A 74 2.13 -3.64 8.07
CA PHE A 74 1.55 -2.74 9.07
C PHE A 74 1.26 -3.41 10.42
N GLY A 75 1.38 -4.75 10.49
CA GLY A 75 1.16 -5.55 11.71
C GLY A 75 -0.32 -5.67 12.10
N MET A 76 -1.24 -5.43 11.17
CA MET A 76 -2.68 -5.41 11.41
C MET A 76 -3.27 -6.79 11.70
N LEU A 77 -2.74 -7.86 11.10
CA LEU A 77 -3.17 -9.24 11.36
C LEU A 77 -2.83 -9.68 12.78
N GLU A 78 -1.60 -9.38 13.24
CA GLU A 78 -1.14 -9.72 14.58
C GLU A 78 -1.87 -8.91 15.64
N ALA A 79 -2.01 -7.59 15.43
CA ALA A 79 -2.73 -6.70 16.33
C ALA A 79 -4.25 -6.91 16.30
N GLN A 80 -4.78 -7.56 15.25
CA GLN A 80 -6.21 -7.71 14.97
C GLN A 80 -6.97 -6.38 14.86
N GLU A 81 -6.25 -5.30 14.55
CA GLU A 81 -6.71 -3.92 14.56
C GLU A 81 -6.13 -3.13 13.39
N ASP A 82 -6.81 -2.06 13.01
CA ASP A 82 -6.36 -1.19 11.93
C ASP A 82 -5.14 -0.37 12.35
N HIS A 83 -4.08 -0.40 11.55
CA HIS A 83 -2.99 0.54 11.68
C HIS A 83 -3.52 1.97 11.42
N TRP A 84 -3.06 2.96 12.18
CA TRP A 84 -3.61 4.32 12.14
C TRP A 84 -3.63 4.94 10.73
N ALA A 85 -2.61 4.63 9.91
CA ALA A 85 -2.51 5.13 8.54
C ALA A 85 -3.59 4.52 7.64
N ILE A 86 -3.85 3.23 7.80
CA ILE A 86 -4.90 2.51 7.07
C ILE A 86 -6.29 2.96 7.54
N HIS A 87 -6.46 3.16 8.84
CA HIS A 87 -7.69 3.75 9.38
C HIS A 87 -7.98 5.11 8.75
N LEU A 88 -6.96 5.97 8.62
CA LEU A 88 -7.08 7.29 8.00
C LEU A 88 -7.44 7.20 6.51
N LEU A 89 -6.83 6.26 5.79
CA LEU A 89 -7.17 5.95 4.39
C LEU A 89 -8.63 5.51 4.26
N LYS A 90 -9.09 4.57 5.08
CA LYS A 90 -10.49 4.08 5.06
C LYS A 90 -11.46 5.23 5.32
N GLN A 91 -11.20 6.07 6.32
CA GLN A 91 -12.02 7.26 6.60
C GLN A 91 -12.07 8.22 5.41
N ALA A 92 -10.95 8.42 4.73
CA ALA A 92 -10.87 9.31 3.59
C ALA A 92 -11.61 8.78 2.35
N MET A 93 -11.88 7.47 2.26
CA MET A 93 -12.66 6.86 1.19
C MET A 93 -14.17 6.97 1.38
N ILE A 94 -14.68 7.10 2.61
CA ILE A 94 -16.13 7.16 2.89
C ILE A 94 -16.86 8.26 2.08
N PRO A 95 -16.36 9.52 2.01
CA PRO A 95 -17.04 10.58 1.28
C PRO A 95 -17.11 10.35 -0.24
N LEU A 96 -16.27 9.48 -0.80
CA LEU A 96 -16.33 9.15 -2.23
C LEU A 96 -17.63 8.42 -2.59
N GLY A 97 -18.24 7.71 -1.63
CA GLY A 97 -19.55 7.07 -1.79
C GLY A 97 -20.73 8.05 -1.91
N LEU A 98 -20.50 9.34 -1.64
CA LEU A 98 -21.52 10.39 -1.78
C LEU A 98 -21.65 10.92 -3.22
N TYR A 99 -20.81 10.43 -4.14
CA TYR A 99 -20.81 10.85 -5.56
C TYR A 99 -20.70 12.37 -5.75
N LEU A 100 -20.00 13.06 -4.86
CA LEU A 100 -19.79 14.49 -4.97
C LEU A 100 -18.99 14.81 -6.25
N PRO A 101 -19.27 15.93 -6.92
CA PRO A 101 -18.53 16.33 -8.10
C PRO A 101 -17.03 16.42 -7.83
N THR A 102 -16.20 16.01 -8.80
CA THR A 102 -14.73 15.98 -8.63
C THR A 102 -14.11 17.34 -8.29
N TRP A 103 -14.74 18.45 -8.69
CA TRP A 103 -14.31 19.80 -8.32
C TRP A 103 -14.48 20.08 -6.81
N PHE A 104 -15.44 19.44 -6.14
CA PHE A 104 -15.66 19.60 -4.70
C PHE A 104 -14.45 19.10 -3.90
N PHE A 105 -13.89 17.96 -4.30
CA PHE A 105 -12.67 17.42 -3.69
C PHE A 105 -11.49 18.40 -3.78
N ARG A 106 -11.37 19.16 -4.87
CA ARG A 106 -10.33 20.20 -5.02
C ARG A 106 -10.50 21.33 -4.02
N ILE A 107 -11.74 21.71 -3.71
CA ILE A 107 -12.02 22.74 -2.70
C ILE A 107 -11.63 22.24 -1.31
N VAL A 108 -12.08 21.04 -0.94
CA VAL A 108 -11.76 20.44 0.37
C VAL A 108 -10.26 20.32 0.60
N THR A 109 -9.52 19.88 -0.42
CA THR A 109 -8.06 19.72 -0.33
C THR A 109 -7.28 21.05 -0.34
N SER A 110 -7.89 22.14 -0.79
CA SER A 110 -7.28 23.47 -0.82
C SER A 110 -7.39 24.23 0.51
N ILE A 111 -8.25 23.78 1.44
CA ILE A 111 -8.45 24.45 2.73
C ILE A 111 -7.41 23.90 3.74
N PRO A 112 -6.52 24.76 4.29
CA PRO A 112 -5.56 24.34 5.31
C PRO A 112 -6.27 23.77 6.53
N GLY A 113 -5.92 22.55 6.95
CA GLY A 113 -6.57 21.87 8.08
C GLY A 113 -7.40 20.67 7.65
N LEU A 114 -8.24 20.82 6.62
CA LEU A 114 -9.08 19.73 6.10
C LEU A 114 -8.26 18.66 5.38
N SER A 115 -7.09 19.02 4.85
CA SER A 115 -6.14 18.10 4.18
C SER A 115 -5.08 17.51 5.11
N ARG A 116 -5.05 17.82 6.42
CA ARG A 116 -4.01 17.32 7.35
C ARG A 116 -3.96 15.79 7.41
N ALA A 117 -5.12 15.14 7.37
CA ALA A 117 -5.23 13.69 7.30
C ALA A 117 -4.49 13.13 6.08
N TRP A 118 -4.76 13.72 4.91
CA TRP A 118 -4.08 13.35 3.67
C TRP A 118 -2.58 13.59 3.74
N GLN A 119 -2.15 14.75 4.25
CA GLN A 119 -0.73 15.07 4.41
C GLN A 119 -0.02 14.03 5.27
N ARG A 120 -0.58 13.72 6.45
CA ARG A 120 0.00 12.72 7.36
C ARG A 120 0.11 11.33 6.72
N LEU A 121 -0.87 10.93 5.90
CA LEU A 121 -0.83 9.67 5.16
C LEU A 121 0.28 9.68 4.09
N PHE A 122 0.39 10.79 3.33
CA PHE A 122 1.45 10.93 2.31
C PHE A 122 2.85 10.98 2.92
N ASP A 123 3.01 11.68 4.05
CA ASP A 123 4.27 11.74 4.79
C ASP A 123 4.69 10.35 5.25
N PHE A 124 3.76 9.58 5.81
CA PHE A 124 4.00 8.18 6.20
C PHE A 124 4.41 7.29 5.01
N CYS A 125 3.68 7.36 3.89
CA CYS A 125 4.05 6.60 2.68
C CYS A 125 5.43 7.02 2.15
N GLY A 126 5.75 8.31 2.20
CA GLY A 126 7.05 8.85 1.80
C GLY A 126 8.17 8.34 2.70
N GLU A 127 7.99 8.37 4.01
CA GLU A 127 8.94 7.85 5.00
C GLU A 127 9.21 6.36 4.79
N ARG A 128 8.16 5.54 4.68
CA ARG A 128 8.28 4.10 4.40
C ARG A 128 9.03 3.81 3.09
N MET A 129 8.70 4.55 2.03
CA MET A 129 9.41 4.40 0.75
C MET A 129 10.89 4.81 0.87
N MET A 130 11.20 5.87 1.61
CA MET A 130 12.57 6.33 1.84
C MET A 130 13.40 5.35 2.67
N GLU A 131 12.79 4.71 3.67
CA GLU A 131 13.40 3.61 4.43
C GLU A 131 13.68 2.44 3.47
N ARG A 132 12.69 2.07 2.65
CA ARG A 132 12.80 0.96 1.71
C ARG A 132 13.83 1.17 0.61
N ILE A 133 14.01 2.39 0.11
CA ILE A 133 15.05 2.73 -0.89
C ILE A 133 16.46 2.46 -0.36
N LYS A 134 16.68 2.64 0.95
CA LYS A 134 17.99 2.45 1.60
C LYS A 134 18.27 0.99 1.95
N ALA A 135 17.23 0.17 2.11
CA ALA A 135 17.34 -1.23 2.50
C ALA A 135 17.28 -2.15 1.26
N PRO A 136 18.26 -3.04 1.02
CA PRO A 136 18.12 -4.08 0.02
C PRO A 136 17.07 -5.10 0.49
N ALA A 137 16.19 -5.54 -0.42
CA ALA A 137 15.27 -6.64 -0.12
C ALA A 137 15.84 -7.96 -0.65
N GLU A 138 15.84 -8.98 0.21
CA GLU A 138 16.21 -10.34 -0.16
C GLU A 138 15.14 -10.98 -1.05
N ILE A 139 13.86 -10.78 -0.70
CA ILE A 139 12.72 -11.24 -1.50
C ILE A 139 12.21 -10.06 -2.36
N PRO A 140 11.96 -10.23 -3.66
CA PRO A 140 11.44 -9.15 -4.50
C PRO A 140 10.10 -8.60 -3.99
N ASP A 141 9.93 -7.28 -4.09
CA ASP A 141 8.69 -6.55 -3.83
C ASP A 141 8.48 -5.50 -4.94
N ILE A 142 7.37 -4.75 -4.92
CA ILE A 142 7.07 -3.74 -5.96
C ILE A 142 8.14 -2.64 -5.94
N ALA A 143 8.55 -2.17 -4.76
CA ALA A 143 9.58 -1.16 -4.63
C ALA A 143 10.91 -1.62 -5.24
N SER A 144 11.31 -2.89 -5.11
CA SER A 144 12.54 -3.44 -5.71
C SER A 144 12.66 -3.12 -7.20
N VAL A 145 11.56 -3.12 -7.95
CA VAL A 145 11.55 -2.78 -9.38
C VAL A 145 11.59 -1.26 -9.59
N LEU A 146 10.85 -0.52 -8.78
CA LEU A 146 10.73 0.93 -8.88
C LEU A 146 12.01 1.67 -8.44
N VAL A 147 12.81 1.09 -7.54
CA VAL A 147 14.04 1.69 -7.00
C VAL A 147 15.29 1.36 -7.80
N VAL A 148 15.24 0.41 -8.75
CA VAL A 148 16.38 0.09 -9.66
C VAL A 148 16.97 1.34 -10.32
N PRO A 149 16.17 2.28 -10.85
CA PRO A 149 16.71 3.50 -11.46
C PRO A 149 17.37 4.47 -10.47
N ILE A 150 17.08 4.32 -9.17
CA ILE A 150 17.47 5.25 -8.10
C ILE A 150 18.82 4.85 -7.48
N LYS A 151 19.27 3.59 -7.65
CA LYS A 151 20.59 3.07 -7.22
C LYS A 151 20.97 3.44 -5.76
N GLY A 152 20.00 3.48 -4.85
CA GLY A 152 20.22 3.80 -3.43
C GLY A 152 20.51 5.28 -3.12
N GLN A 153 20.33 6.18 -4.09
CA GLN A 153 20.45 7.63 -3.90
C GLN A 153 19.09 8.25 -3.52
N GLN A 154 19.08 9.52 -3.11
CA GLN A 154 17.79 10.23 -2.97
C GLN A 154 17.16 10.43 -4.35
N PRO A 155 15.84 10.18 -4.52
CA PRO A 155 15.22 10.33 -5.81
C PRO A 155 15.22 11.80 -6.23
N SER A 156 15.57 12.07 -7.49
CA SER A 156 15.36 13.39 -8.09
C SER A 156 13.86 13.68 -8.20
N ARG A 157 13.51 14.96 -8.41
CA ARG A 157 12.10 15.35 -8.60
C ARG A 157 11.43 14.59 -9.75
N GLU A 158 12.15 14.38 -10.85
CA GLU A 158 11.64 13.61 -12.00
C GLU A 158 11.44 12.12 -11.65
N GLN A 159 12.30 11.55 -10.82
CA GLN A 159 12.15 10.17 -10.35
C GLN A 159 10.93 10.03 -9.43
N TRP A 160 10.68 11.02 -8.56
CA TRP A 160 9.45 11.07 -7.76
C TRP A 160 8.18 11.16 -8.61
N GLU A 161 8.22 11.80 -9.77
CA GLU A 161 7.07 11.90 -10.68
C GLU A 161 6.75 10.55 -11.38
N LEU A 162 7.73 9.63 -11.42
CA LEU A 162 7.60 8.30 -12.00
C LEU A 162 7.19 7.21 -10.99
N LEU A 163 7.42 7.44 -9.70
CA LEU A 163 6.92 6.60 -8.60
C LEU A 163 5.44 6.91 -8.36
#